data_AF-A0A0D9QHF2-F1
#
_entry.id   AF-A0A0D9QHF2-F1
#
_cell.length_a   1.000
_cell.length_b   1.000
_cell.length_c   1.000
_cell.angle_alpha   90.00
_cell.angle_beta   90.00
_cell.angle_gamma   90.00
#
_symmetry.space_group_name_H-M   'P 1'
#
loop_
_entity.id
_entity.type
_entity.pdbx_description
1 polymer ?
#
loop_
_entity_poly.entity_id
_entity_poly.type
_entity_poly.pdbx_seq_one_letter_code
_entity_poly.pdbx_strand_id
1 'polypeptide(L)'
;MSAANLGHVLAQWVIDAGISTQEDYEAMVWNKTKEVMQEFVHYMEREDIILYATACGNAAWKHHKYLKDPPMYGQKVGDIIVCVLMVGALYFMNGWTIAQMPRTPADDNSERIRDHLRCIIVHMFSEVLNATVCKSEWGTFYAWHIMAETAGIGGVSSALIQNRTCAKETFAHLKIKELDLNKQVAAWLTQNPTLKSAIKKVQGTEACGRQRKRGWTLDNFLRHENTEDT
;
A
#
# COMPACT_ATOMS: atom_id res chain seq x y z
N MET A 1 3.19 14.97 -5.76
CA MET A 1 4.24 15.58 -6.61
C MET A 1 4.13 15.05 -8.04
N SER A 2 4.53 15.81 -9.07
CA SER A 2 4.50 15.36 -10.47
C SER A 2 5.69 14.44 -10.81
N ALA A 3 5.56 13.61 -11.85
CA ALA A 3 6.65 12.73 -12.32
C ALA A 3 7.94 13.49 -12.66
N ALA A 4 7.83 14.74 -13.12
CA ALA A 4 8.97 15.61 -13.41
C ALA A 4 9.78 15.96 -12.15
N ASN A 5 9.12 16.12 -11.00
CA ASN A 5 9.80 16.45 -9.74
C ASN A 5 10.55 15.23 -9.18
N LEU A 6 9.97 14.03 -9.30
CA LEU A 6 10.66 12.79 -8.96
C LEU A 6 11.88 12.53 -9.86
N GLY A 7 11.72 12.70 -11.18
CA GLY A 7 12.83 12.53 -12.12
C GLY A 7 14.00 13.49 -11.83
N HIS A 8 13.71 14.72 -11.43
CA HIS A 8 14.73 15.70 -11.07
C HIS A 8 15.48 15.34 -9.78
N VAL A 9 14.75 14.93 -8.73
CA VAL A 9 15.38 14.52 -7.45
C VAL A 9 16.21 13.25 -7.63
N LEU A 10 15.74 12.27 -8.42
CA LEU A 10 16.51 11.07 -8.74
C LEU A 10 17.79 11.39 -9.53
N ALA A 11 17.70 12.28 -10.52
CA ALA A 11 18.86 12.71 -11.29
C ALA A 11 19.90 13.41 -10.40
N GLN A 12 19.47 14.31 -9.51
CA GLN A 12 20.37 15.00 -8.60
C GLN A 12 21.06 14.01 -7.64
N TRP A 13 20.32 13.07 -7.06
CA TRP A 13 20.87 12.06 -6.16
C TRP A 13 21.94 11.18 -6.82
N VAL A 14 21.75 10.83 -8.09
CA VAL A 14 22.74 10.02 -8.82
C VAL A 14 23.96 10.84 -9.23
N ILE A 15 23.79 12.12 -9.56
CA ILE A 15 24.92 13.05 -9.77
C ILE A 15 25.74 13.19 -8.48
N ASP A 16 25.08 13.36 -7.34
CA ASP A 16 25.72 13.48 -6.03
C ASP A 16 26.48 12.18 -5.64
N ALA A 17 26.02 11.02 -6.13
CA ALA A 17 26.69 9.73 -5.98
C ALA A 17 27.90 9.52 -6.93
N GLY A 18 28.23 10.50 -7.78
CA GLY A 18 29.38 10.45 -8.68
C GLY A 18 29.18 9.55 -9.91
N ILE A 19 27.94 9.19 -10.23
CA ILE A 19 27.62 8.35 -11.37
C ILE A 19 27.45 9.21 -12.63
N SER A 20 28.01 8.72 -13.74
CA SER A 20 28.00 9.43 -15.02
C SER A 20 27.37 8.65 -16.17
N THR A 21 26.98 7.39 -15.97
CA THR A 21 26.39 6.55 -17.03
C THR A 21 24.89 6.34 -16.82
N GLN A 22 24.16 6.17 -17.92
CA GLN A 22 22.72 5.90 -17.90
C GLN A 22 22.40 4.51 -17.32
N GLU A 23 23.26 3.52 -17.56
CA GLU A 23 23.06 2.15 -17.06
C GLU A 23 23.20 2.11 -15.53
N ASP A 24 24.21 2.79 -15.00
CA ASP A 24 24.40 2.91 -13.54
C ASP A 24 23.26 3.68 -12.89
N TYR A 25 22.72 4.72 -13.56
CA TYR A 25 21.53 5.44 -13.10
C TYR A 25 20.32 4.51 -12.95
N GLU A 26 19.98 3.77 -13.99
CA GLU A 26 18.84 2.82 -13.97
C GLU A 26 19.04 1.74 -12.90
N ALA A 27 20.26 1.21 -12.78
CA ALA A 27 20.61 0.21 -11.77
C ALA A 27 20.47 0.75 -10.34
N MET A 28 20.94 1.98 -10.07
CA MET A 28 20.81 2.62 -8.76
C MET A 28 19.35 2.90 -8.39
N VAL A 29 18.57 3.46 -9.31
CA VAL A 29 17.13 3.72 -9.09
C VAL A 29 16.41 2.40 -8.79
N TRP A 30 16.70 1.35 -9.55
CA TRP A 30 16.10 0.04 -9.32
C TRP A 30 16.53 -0.61 -8.00
N ASN A 31 17.81 -0.52 -7.63
CA ASN A 31 18.30 -1.03 -6.35
C ASN A 31 17.66 -0.29 -5.18
N LYS A 32 17.56 1.04 -5.25
CA LYS A 32 16.87 1.83 -4.24
C LYS A 32 15.39 1.45 -4.13
N THR A 33 14.73 1.22 -5.26
CA THR A 33 13.34 0.76 -5.29
C THR A 33 13.19 -0.61 -4.63
N LYS A 34 14.11 -1.55 -4.90
CA LYS A 34 14.11 -2.87 -4.25
C LYS A 34 14.29 -2.79 -2.74
N GLU A 35 15.14 -1.90 -2.23
CA GLU A 35 15.27 -1.67 -0.79
C GLU A 35 13.92 -1.26 -0.18
N VAL A 36 13.24 -0.27 -0.75
CA VAL A 36 11.94 0.19 -0.23
C VAL A 36 10.85 -0.88 -0.41
N MET A 37 10.90 -1.67 -1.48
CA MET A 37 10.00 -2.82 -1.64
C MET A 37 10.24 -3.91 -0.59
N GLN A 38 11.49 -4.18 -0.18
CA GLN A 38 11.78 -5.11 0.90
C GLN A 38 11.26 -4.59 2.25
N GLU A 39 11.40 -3.28 2.51
CA GLU A 39 10.79 -2.65 3.69
C GLU A 39 9.27 -2.82 3.68
N PHE A 40 8.63 -2.59 2.53
CA PHE A 40 7.20 -2.78 2.34
C PHE A 40 6.78 -4.22 2.64
N VAL A 41 7.46 -5.21 2.06
CA VAL A 41 7.14 -6.62 2.26
C VAL A 41 7.30 -7.01 3.73
N HIS A 42 8.40 -6.63 4.37
CA HIS A 42 8.61 -6.90 5.79
C HIS A 42 7.54 -6.23 6.66
N TYR A 43 7.14 -5.01 6.30
CA TYR A 43 6.03 -4.34 6.97
C TYR A 43 4.72 -5.13 6.82
N MET A 44 4.41 -5.58 5.60
CA MET A 44 3.19 -6.32 5.26
C MET A 44 3.09 -7.70 5.92
N GLU A 45 4.20 -8.30 6.34
CA GLU A 45 4.20 -9.56 7.08
C GLU A 45 3.77 -9.45 8.54
N ARG A 46 3.75 -8.24 9.11
CA ARG A 46 3.47 -8.05 10.52
C ARG A 46 1.99 -8.27 10.83
N GLU A 47 1.72 -8.94 11.95
CA GLU A 47 0.35 -9.25 12.38
C GLU A 47 -0.43 -8.00 12.85
N ASP A 48 0.26 -6.92 13.20
CA ASP A 48 -0.32 -5.68 13.69
C ASP A 48 -1.08 -4.88 12.61
N ILE A 49 -0.90 -5.19 11.32
CA ILE A 49 -1.64 -4.54 10.23
C ILE A 49 -3.15 -4.68 10.40
N ILE A 50 -3.59 -5.82 10.94
CA ILE A 50 -5.01 -6.10 11.19
C ILE A 50 -5.58 -5.13 12.25
N LEU A 51 -4.78 -4.76 13.25
CA LEU A 51 -5.21 -3.90 14.36
C LEU A 51 -5.61 -2.50 13.88
N TYR A 52 -4.94 -1.98 12.85
CA TYR A 52 -5.25 -0.66 12.29
C TYR A 52 -6.32 -0.71 11.20
N ALA A 53 -6.72 -1.90 10.77
CA ALA A 53 -7.74 -2.13 9.74
C ALA A 53 -9.14 -2.43 10.32
N THR A 54 -9.35 -2.24 11.62
CA THR A 54 -10.63 -2.51 12.32
C THR A 54 -11.83 -1.83 11.67
N ALA A 55 -11.66 -0.63 11.08
CA ALA A 55 -12.71 0.08 10.35
C ALA A 55 -13.18 -0.66 9.07
N CYS A 56 -12.36 -1.53 8.48
CA CYS A 56 -12.79 -2.46 7.43
C CYS A 56 -13.81 -3.49 7.97
N GLY A 57 -13.87 -3.69 9.29
CA GLY A 57 -14.92 -4.48 9.94
C GLY A 57 -16.26 -3.74 10.07
N ASN A 58 -16.37 -2.46 9.73
CA ASN A 58 -17.63 -1.71 9.92
C ASN A 58 -18.77 -2.30 9.08
N ALA A 59 -19.99 -2.29 9.63
CA ALA A 59 -21.15 -2.91 8.99
C ALA A 59 -21.63 -2.17 7.72
N ALA A 60 -21.35 -0.86 7.63
CA ALA A 60 -21.71 -0.02 6.51
C ALA A 60 -20.55 0.90 6.13
N TRP A 61 -20.32 1.08 4.82
CA TRP A 61 -19.18 1.81 4.26
C TRP A 61 -19.61 2.93 3.33
N LYS A 62 -18.79 3.98 3.26
CA LYS A 62 -18.93 5.00 2.23
C LYS A 62 -18.67 4.38 0.85
N HIS A 63 -19.51 4.68 -0.14
CA HIS A 63 -19.40 4.11 -1.49
C HIS A 63 -18.87 5.14 -2.50
N HIS A 64 -17.91 4.74 -3.33
CA HIS A 64 -17.23 5.64 -4.29
C HIS A 64 -18.17 6.32 -5.30
N LYS A 65 -19.25 5.64 -5.71
CA LYS A 65 -20.29 6.20 -6.61
C LYS A 65 -21.31 7.11 -5.91
N TYR A 66 -21.41 7.04 -4.59
CA TYR A 66 -22.48 7.67 -3.81
C TYR A 66 -21.90 8.49 -2.65
N LEU A 67 -20.99 9.42 -2.99
CA LEU A 67 -20.24 10.19 -2.01
C LEU A 67 -21.10 11.10 -1.12
N LYS A 68 -22.33 11.43 -1.53
CA LYS A 68 -23.25 12.26 -0.75
C LYS A 68 -24.18 11.45 0.14
N ASP A 69 -24.27 10.14 -0.09
CA ASP A 69 -25.23 9.28 0.58
C ASP A 69 -24.67 8.75 1.91
N PRO A 70 -25.53 8.32 2.85
CA PRO A 70 -25.08 7.62 4.05
C PRO A 70 -24.26 6.37 3.73
N PRO A 71 -23.40 5.89 4.65
CA PRO A 71 -22.74 4.61 4.50
C PRO A 71 -23.73 3.47 4.20
N MET A 72 -23.36 2.61 3.25
CA MET A 72 -24.22 1.55 2.71
C MET A 72 -23.77 0.18 3.20
N TYR A 73 -24.69 -0.78 3.29
CA TYR A 73 -24.40 -2.19 3.56
C TYR A 73 -24.10 -2.96 2.25
N GLY A 74 -23.66 -4.21 2.37
CA GLY A 74 -23.55 -5.14 1.23
C GLY A 74 -22.13 -5.37 0.73
N GLN A 75 -21.13 -5.03 1.54
CA GLN A 75 -19.74 -5.36 1.25
C GLN A 75 -19.56 -6.88 1.18
N LYS A 76 -18.82 -7.33 0.17
CA LYS A 76 -18.41 -8.71 0.01
C LYS A 76 -17.16 -8.98 0.83
N VAL A 77 -16.88 -10.26 1.05
CA VAL A 77 -15.61 -10.73 1.62
C VAL A 77 -14.41 -10.14 0.87
N GLY A 78 -14.43 -10.12 -0.46
CA GLY A 78 -13.34 -9.56 -1.26
C GLY A 78 -13.10 -8.07 -1.01
N ASP A 79 -14.16 -7.31 -0.69
CA ASP A 79 -14.03 -5.89 -0.36
C ASP A 79 -13.29 -5.72 0.97
N ILE A 80 -13.58 -6.58 1.96
CA ILE A 80 -12.94 -6.58 3.29
C ILE A 80 -11.46 -6.95 3.17
N ILE A 81 -11.13 -8.04 2.46
CA ILE A 81 -9.74 -8.47 2.23
C ILE A 81 -8.92 -7.31 1.63
N VAL A 82 -9.42 -6.73 0.54
CA VAL A 82 -8.74 -5.63 -0.15
C VAL A 82 -8.63 -4.40 0.74
N CYS A 83 -9.67 -4.07 1.51
CA CYS A 83 -9.62 -2.97 2.47
C CYS A 83 -8.50 -3.17 3.50
N VAL A 84 -8.39 -4.36 4.11
CA VAL A 84 -7.36 -4.64 5.13
C VAL A 84 -5.95 -4.52 4.55
N LEU A 85 -5.70 -5.17 3.41
CA LEU A 85 -4.40 -5.14 2.75
C LEU A 85 -4.02 -3.71 2.32
N MET A 86 -4.99 -2.97 1.78
CA MET A 86 -4.76 -1.60 1.35
C MET A 86 -4.56 -0.63 2.53
N VAL A 87 -5.29 -0.78 3.65
CA VAL A 87 -5.05 0.02 4.86
C VAL A 87 -3.64 -0.21 5.39
N GLY A 88 -3.19 -1.48 5.46
CA GLY A 88 -1.81 -1.79 5.82
C GLY A 88 -0.79 -1.08 4.93
N ALA A 89 -0.98 -1.17 3.61
CA ALA A 89 -0.12 -0.51 2.65
C ALA A 89 -0.12 1.02 2.79
N LEU A 90 -1.27 1.64 3.06
CA LEU A 90 -1.36 3.09 3.26
C LEU A 90 -0.68 3.54 4.54
N TYR A 91 -0.66 2.75 5.60
CA TYR A 91 0.11 3.08 6.80
C TYR A 91 1.62 3.00 6.55
N PHE A 92 2.09 1.99 5.81
CA PHE A 92 3.47 1.96 5.33
C PHE A 92 3.82 3.20 4.49
N MET A 93 2.92 3.58 3.57
CA MET A 93 3.10 4.77 2.72
C MET A 93 3.32 6.02 3.55
N ASN A 94 2.60 6.15 4.67
CA ASN A 94 2.69 7.28 5.58
C ASN A 94 3.88 7.23 6.54
N GLY A 95 4.78 6.26 6.39
CA GLY A 95 5.97 6.12 7.22
C GLY A 95 5.67 5.65 8.64
N TRP A 96 4.48 5.08 8.90
CA TRP A 96 4.23 4.49 10.21
C TRP A 96 5.05 3.21 10.36
N THR A 97 5.93 3.18 11.36
CA THR A 97 6.65 1.98 11.79
C THR A 97 6.71 1.98 13.31
N ILE A 98 6.15 0.97 13.98
CA ILE A 98 6.16 0.89 15.47
C ILE A 98 7.52 0.43 16.00
N ALA A 99 8.39 -0.11 15.16
CA ALA A 99 9.79 -0.28 15.45
C ALA A 99 10.56 0.48 14.38
N GLN A 100 11.32 1.51 14.79
CA GLN A 100 12.41 2.02 14.00
C GLN A 100 13.32 0.82 13.73
N MET A 101 13.31 0.25 12.52
CA MET A 101 14.50 -0.48 12.07
C MET A 101 15.66 0.49 12.30
N PRO A 102 16.72 0.09 13.03
CA PRO A 102 17.88 0.96 13.21
C PRO A 102 18.40 1.32 11.83
N ARG A 103 18.18 2.57 11.42
CA ARG A 103 18.66 3.12 10.17
C ARG A 103 19.67 4.21 10.50
N THR A 104 20.76 4.21 9.77
CA THR A 104 21.63 5.36 9.67
C THR A 104 20.83 6.56 9.16
N PRO A 105 21.01 7.77 9.71
CA PRO A 105 20.41 8.97 9.17
C PRO A 105 20.78 9.10 7.68
N ALA A 106 19.79 9.10 6.81
CA ALA A 106 19.97 9.40 5.40
C ALA A 106 19.89 10.92 5.18
N ASP A 107 20.49 11.40 4.10
CA ASP A 107 20.35 12.80 3.68
C ASP A 107 18.90 13.12 3.22
N ASP A 108 18.55 14.40 3.20
CA ASP A 108 17.20 14.88 2.84
C ASP A 108 16.75 14.42 1.44
N ASN A 109 17.67 14.30 0.47
CA ASN A 109 17.32 13.85 -0.88
C ASN A 109 16.98 12.36 -0.89
N SER A 110 17.75 11.55 -0.18
CA SER A 110 17.51 10.12 -0.01
C SER A 110 16.16 9.82 0.65
N GLU A 111 15.76 10.57 1.68
CA GLU A 111 14.43 10.43 2.29
C GLU A 111 13.31 10.90 1.37
N ARG A 112 13.49 12.01 0.63
CA ARG A 112 12.52 12.45 -0.37
C ARG A 112 12.30 11.41 -1.47
N ILE A 113 13.37 10.80 -1.98
CA ILE A 113 13.29 9.70 -2.96
C ILE A 113 12.50 8.53 -2.38
N ARG A 114 12.85 8.13 -1.16
CA ARG A 114 12.19 7.02 -0.47
C ARG A 114 10.69 7.24 -0.33
N ASP A 115 10.26 8.44 0.07
CA ASP A 115 8.83 8.76 0.17
C ASP A 115 8.11 8.61 -1.17
N HIS A 116 8.74 9.01 -2.26
CA HIS A 116 8.15 8.82 -3.60
C HIS A 116 8.06 7.35 -3.99
N LEU A 117 9.10 6.58 -3.69
CA LEU A 117 9.12 5.15 -3.95
C LEU A 117 8.06 4.42 -3.15
N ARG A 118 7.83 4.78 -1.87
CA ARG A 118 6.72 4.24 -1.07
C ARG A 118 5.38 4.42 -1.77
N CYS A 119 5.16 5.60 -2.35
CA CYS A 119 3.91 5.89 -3.05
C CYS A 119 3.76 5.05 -4.31
N ILE A 120 4.79 4.98 -5.16
CA ILE A 120 4.79 4.10 -6.34
C ILE A 120 4.49 2.66 -5.93
N ILE A 121 5.17 2.15 -4.90
CA ILE A 121 5.00 0.78 -4.42
C ILE A 121 3.55 0.52 -3.97
N VAL A 122 2.96 1.43 -3.20
CA VAL A 122 1.59 1.25 -2.67
C VAL A 122 0.53 1.40 -3.77
N HIS A 123 0.73 2.30 -4.74
CA HIS A 123 -0.14 2.39 -5.92
C HIS A 123 -0.05 1.12 -6.78
N MET A 124 1.17 0.62 -7.04
CA MET A 124 1.32 -0.64 -7.80
C MET A 124 0.81 -1.84 -7.02
N PHE A 125 0.93 -1.84 -5.69
CA PHE A 125 0.33 -2.86 -4.86
C PHE A 125 -1.20 -2.88 -5.00
N SER A 126 -1.86 -1.72 -5.05
CA SER A 126 -3.31 -1.65 -5.35
C SER A 126 -3.66 -2.32 -6.69
N GLU A 127 -2.85 -2.12 -7.72
CA GLU A 127 -3.04 -2.81 -9.01
C GLU A 127 -2.84 -4.33 -8.90
N VAL A 128 -1.83 -4.76 -8.12
CA VAL A 128 -1.58 -6.18 -7.84
C VAL A 128 -2.76 -6.80 -7.09
N LEU A 129 -3.31 -6.13 -6.06
CA LEU A 129 -4.49 -6.60 -5.34
C LEU A 129 -5.69 -6.80 -6.28
N ASN A 130 -5.93 -5.81 -7.14
CA ASN A 130 -7.02 -5.82 -8.12
C ASN A 130 -6.88 -6.96 -9.14
N ALA A 131 -5.64 -7.27 -9.55
CA ALA A 131 -5.35 -8.30 -10.55
C ALA A 131 -5.26 -9.73 -9.96
N THR A 132 -4.81 -9.88 -8.72
CA THR A 132 -4.35 -11.19 -8.20
C THR A 132 -5.05 -11.66 -6.93
N VAL A 133 -5.70 -10.77 -6.17
CA VAL A 133 -6.31 -11.13 -4.88
C VAL A 133 -7.82 -11.15 -5.03
N CYS A 134 -8.45 -9.98 -5.03
CA CYS A 134 -9.87 -9.79 -5.30
C CYS A 134 -10.04 -8.46 -6.01
N LYS A 135 -10.79 -8.45 -7.11
CA LYS A 135 -11.19 -7.19 -7.75
C LYS A 135 -12.20 -6.46 -6.86
N SER A 136 -11.78 -5.36 -6.23
CA SER A 136 -12.66 -4.54 -5.40
C SER A 136 -12.29 -3.05 -5.43
N GLU A 137 -13.05 -2.28 -6.20
CA GLU A 137 -12.95 -0.82 -6.19
C GLU A 137 -13.48 -0.22 -4.88
N TRP A 138 -14.48 -0.86 -4.26
CA TRP A 138 -15.07 -0.38 -3.01
C TRP A 138 -14.13 -0.58 -1.83
N GLY A 139 -13.47 -1.74 -1.73
CA GLY A 139 -12.45 -2.05 -0.73
C GLY A 139 -11.28 -1.06 -0.79
N THR A 140 -10.70 -0.87 -1.98
CA THR A 140 -9.64 0.12 -2.17
C THR A 140 -10.12 1.52 -1.81
N PHE A 141 -11.29 1.96 -2.32
CA PHE A 141 -11.83 3.28 -2.00
C PHE A 141 -12.00 3.50 -0.49
N TYR A 142 -12.56 2.52 0.20
CA TYR A 142 -12.88 2.64 1.61
C TYR A 142 -11.61 2.65 2.48
N ALA A 143 -10.56 1.91 2.10
CA ALA A 143 -9.24 2.02 2.74
C ALA A 143 -8.69 3.45 2.67
N TRP A 144 -8.74 4.10 1.51
CA TRP A 144 -8.35 5.51 1.37
C TRP A 144 -9.24 6.46 2.19
N HIS A 145 -10.54 6.18 2.27
CA HIS A 145 -11.47 6.94 3.10
C HIS A 145 -11.12 6.83 4.60
N ILE A 146 -10.83 5.63 5.10
CA ILE A 146 -10.38 5.41 6.48
C ILE A 146 -9.15 6.29 6.76
N MET A 147 -8.16 6.28 5.88
CA MET A 147 -6.93 7.06 6.06
C MET A 147 -7.17 8.57 6.02
N ALA A 148 -8.15 9.04 5.24
CA ALA A 148 -8.53 10.45 5.21
C ALA A 148 -9.20 10.89 6.52
N GLU A 149 -10.07 10.06 7.09
CA GLU A 149 -10.79 10.35 8.34
C GLU A 149 -9.84 10.28 9.55
N THR A 150 -8.93 9.30 9.60
CA THR A 150 -7.97 9.16 10.72
C THR A 150 -6.89 10.24 10.73
N ALA A 151 -6.62 10.87 9.58
CA ALA A 151 -5.70 12.00 9.48
C ALA A 151 -6.28 13.31 10.08
N GLY A 152 -7.59 13.41 10.33
CA GLY A 152 -8.24 14.67 10.72
C GLY A 152 -8.49 14.91 12.22
N ILE A 153 -8.52 13.86 13.06
CA ILE A 153 -9.02 13.94 14.45
C ILE A 153 -7.98 13.36 15.41
N GLY A 154 -7.07 14.20 15.94
CA GLY A 154 -6.11 13.81 16.99
C GLY A 154 -5.20 12.61 16.68
N GLY A 155 -5.22 12.11 15.45
CA GLY A 155 -4.55 10.91 14.97
C GLY A 155 -3.28 11.23 14.18
N VAL A 156 -2.43 10.20 14.08
CA VAL A 156 -1.11 10.14 13.41
C VAL A 156 -0.97 11.21 12.33
N SER A 157 -0.17 12.25 12.58
CA SER A 157 0.09 13.33 11.63
C SER A 157 0.82 12.77 10.40
N SER A 158 0.08 12.33 9.40
CA SER A 158 0.65 11.68 8.22
C SER A 158 0.83 12.70 7.09
N ALA A 159 1.99 13.33 7.06
CA ALA A 159 2.33 14.42 6.14
C ALA A 159 2.14 14.06 4.66
N LEU A 160 2.27 12.81 4.22
CA LEU A 160 2.25 12.46 2.79
C LEU A 160 0.84 12.42 2.17
N ILE A 161 -0.16 11.88 2.88
CA ILE A 161 -1.56 11.93 2.45
C ILE A 161 -2.12 13.35 2.65
N GLN A 162 -1.86 13.99 3.80
CA GLN A 162 -2.36 15.35 4.06
C GLN A 162 -1.77 16.40 3.12
N ASN A 163 -0.46 16.32 2.81
CA ASN A 163 0.19 17.26 1.89
C ASN A 163 -0.09 16.93 0.41
N ARG A 164 -0.96 15.95 0.11
CA ARG A 164 -1.29 15.46 -1.25
C ARG A 164 -0.07 15.07 -2.07
N THR A 165 1.05 14.74 -1.43
CA THR A 165 2.25 14.28 -2.13
C THR A 165 1.97 12.96 -2.81
N CYS A 166 1.16 12.10 -2.16
CA CYS A 166 0.77 10.76 -2.61
C CYS A 166 -0.73 10.53 -2.42
N ALA A 167 -1.53 11.26 -3.20
CA ALA A 167 -2.97 11.12 -3.17
C ALA A 167 -3.42 9.93 -4.03
N LYS A 168 -4.60 9.37 -3.72
CA LYS A 168 -5.21 8.25 -4.46
C LYS A 168 -5.20 8.42 -5.98
N GLU A 169 -5.44 9.64 -6.47
CA GLU A 169 -5.51 9.98 -7.89
C GLU A 169 -4.20 10.55 -8.45
N THR A 170 -3.13 10.58 -7.66
CA THR A 170 -1.87 11.22 -8.02
C THR A 170 -0.72 10.26 -7.79
N PHE A 171 -0.40 9.46 -8.81
CA PHE A 171 0.80 8.64 -8.82
C PHE A 171 1.64 8.98 -10.05
N ALA A 172 2.95 9.14 -9.84
CA ALA A 172 3.88 9.41 -10.91
C ALA A 172 4.09 8.13 -11.73
N HIS A 173 3.76 8.17 -13.02
CA HIS A 173 4.29 7.20 -13.97
C HIS A 173 5.74 7.56 -14.26
N LEU A 174 6.68 6.79 -13.72
CA LEU A 174 8.10 7.02 -13.95
C LEU A 174 8.63 6.04 -15.00
N LYS A 175 8.95 6.59 -16.17
CA LYS A 175 9.70 5.90 -17.23
C LYS A 175 11.04 6.59 -17.43
N ILE A 176 12.13 5.87 -17.15
CA ILE A 176 13.50 6.30 -17.39
C ILE A 176 14.03 5.46 -18.55
N LYS A 177 14.03 6.00 -19.77
CA LYS A 177 14.44 5.30 -21.00
C LYS A 177 13.82 3.89 -21.10
N GLU A 178 14.56 2.82 -20.78
CA GLU A 178 14.09 1.43 -20.80
C GLU A 178 13.44 0.97 -19.47
N LEU A 179 13.77 1.62 -18.36
CA LEU A 179 13.21 1.36 -17.04
C LEU A 179 11.79 1.96 -16.92
N ASP A 180 10.78 1.10 -17.12
CA ASP A 180 9.41 1.34 -16.66
C ASP A 180 9.27 0.89 -15.20
N LEU A 181 9.47 1.83 -14.27
CA LEU A 181 9.57 1.51 -12.86
C LEU A 181 8.27 0.91 -12.32
N ASN A 182 7.12 1.45 -12.74
CA ASN A 182 5.80 1.02 -12.30
C ASN A 182 5.56 -0.45 -12.69
N LYS A 183 5.85 -0.79 -13.95
CA LYS A 183 5.71 -2.16 -14.45
C LYS A 183 6.63 -3.14 -13.72
N GLN A 184 7.90 -2.76 -13.49
CA GLN A 184 8.85 -3.60 -12.79
C GLN A 184 8.48 -3.80 -11.32
N VAL A 185 8.02 -2.75 -10.63
CA VAL A 185 7.52 -2.83 -9.26
C VAL A 185 6.31 -3.77 -9.18
N ALA A 186 5.31 -3.60 -10.05
CA ALA A 186 4.14 -4.47 -10.07
C ALA A 186 4.51 -5.94 -10.32
N ALA A 187 5.42 -6.20 -11.26
CA ALA A 187 5.92 -7.54 -11.54
C ALA A 187 6.65 -8.15 -10.34
N TRP A 188 7.53 -7.38 -9.68
CA TRP A 188 8.28 -7.83 -8.52
C TRP A 188 7.35 -8.14 -7.33
N LEU A 189 6.42 -7.25 -7.01
CA LEU A 189 5.43 -7.45 -5.95
C LEU A 189 4.57 -8.69 -6.22
N THR A 190 4.14 -8.88 -7.47
CA THR A 190 3.35 -10.05 -7.89
C THR A 190 4.12 -11.36 -7.73
N GLN A 191 5.45 -11.35 -7.85
CA GLN A 191 6.27 -12.57 -7.79
C GLN A 191 6.80 -12.86 -6.38
N ASN A 192 6.84 -11.86 -5.49
CA ASN A 192 7.45 -11.97 -4.17
C ASN A 192 6.73 -13.02 -3.28
N PRO A 193 7.42 -14.10 -2.84
CA PRO A 193 6.79 -15.19 -2.09
C PRO A 193 6.36 -14.78 -0.68
N THR A 194 7.13 -13.92 -0.05
CA THR A 194 6.89 -13.38 1.29
C THR A 194 5.61 -12.54 1.31
N LEU A 195 5.46 -11.62 0.35
CA LEU A 195 4.24 -10.82 0.18
C LEU A 195 3.02 -11.69 -0.14
N LYS A 196 3.18 -12.71 -1.01
CA LYS A 196 2.11 -13.68 -1.28
C LYS A 196 1.65 -14.40 -0.02
N SER A 197 2.59 -14.79 0.83
CA SER A 197 2.29 -15.42 2.12
C SER A 197 1.49 -14.48 3.02
N ALA A 198 1.94 -13.22 3.15
CA ALA A 198 1.24 -12.18 3.92
C ALA A 198 -0.20 -11.94 3.40
N ILE A 199 -0.36 -11.82 2.07
CA ILE A 199 -1.67 -11.69 1.43
C ILE A 199 -2.57 -12.89 1.76
N LYS A 200 -2.05 -14.11 1.63
CA LYS A 200 -2.81 -15.34 1.91
C LYS A 200 -3.29 -15.42 3.35
N LYS A 201 -2.48 -14.99 4.32
CA LYS A 201 -2.90 -14.91 5.73
C LYS A 201 -4.12 -14.02 5.94
N VAL A 202 -4.27 -12.96 5.14
CA VAL A 202 -5.42 -12.05 5.20
C VAL A 202 -6.58 -12.55 4.35
N GLN A 203 -6.31 -13.15 3.20
CA GLN A 203 -7.34 -13.66 2.29
C GLN A 203 -8.05 -14.90 2.86
N GLY A 204 -7.31 -15.78 3.54
CA GLY A 204 -7.80 -17.10 3.91
C GLY A 204 -8.21 -17.94 2.69
N THR A 205 -9.19 -18.79 2.89
CA THR A 205 -9.85 -19.71 1.93
C THR A 205 -11.15 -19.13 1.40
N GLU A 206 -11.58 -17.99 1.91
CA GLU A 206 -12.88 -17.41 1.61
C GLU A 206 -12.95 -16.79 0.20
N ALA A 207 -14.04 -17.04 -0.51
CA ALA A 207 -14.21 -16.59 -1.88
C ALA A 207 -14.52 -15.07 -1.93
N CYS A 208 -13.80 -14.33 -2.78
CA CYS A 208 -13.97 -12.88 -2.99
C CYS A 208 -15.43 -12.43 -3.22
N GLY A 209 -16.25 -13.29 -3.86
CA GLY A 209 -17.63 -12.99 -4.23
C GLY A 209 -18.66 -13.19 -3.10
N ARG A 210 -18.27 -13.79 -1.98
CA ARG A 210 -19.19 -14.16 -0.90
C ARG A 210 -19.74 -12.92 -0.20
N GLN A 211 -21.04 -12.94 0.08
CA GLN A 211 -21.67 -11.91 0.90
C GLN A 211 -21.21 -12.03 2.35
N ARG A 212 -20.95 -10.90 2.99
CA ARG A 212 -20.66 -10.86 4.42
C ARG A 212 -21.88 -11.32 5.21
N LYS A 213 -21.72 -12.27 6.14
CA LYS A 213 -22.82 -12.64 7.05
C LYS A 213 -22.99 -11.61 8.17
N ARG A 214 -24.23 -11.45 8.62
CA ARG A 214 -24.57 -10.56 9.74
C ARG A 214 -23.90 -11.08 11.03
N GLY A 215 -23.25 -10.18 11.79
CA GLY A 215 -22.55 -10.52 13.03
C GLY A 215 -21.08 -10.95 12.87
N TRP A 216 -20.54 -10.97 11.65
CA TRP A 216 -19.11 -11.21 11.43
C TRP A 216 -18.23 -10.04 11.88
N THR A 217 -17.25 -10.33 12.74
CA THR A 217 -16.16 -9.41 13.09
C THR A 217 -14.95 -9.62 12.17
N LEU A 218 -14.01 -8.68 12.19
CA LEU A 218 -12.77 -8.81 11.41
C LEU A 218 -11.90 -9.97 11.91
N ASP A 219 -11.89 -10.23 13.22
CA ASP A 219 -11.20 -11.38 13.80
C ASP A 219 -11.80 -12.71 13.32
N ASN A 220 -13.13 -12.79 13.17
CA ASN A 220 -13.79 -13.97 12.62
C ASN A 220 -13.32 -14.29 11.20
N PHE A 221 -12.91 -13.26 10.46
CA PHE A 221 -12.44 -13.38 9.09
C PHE A 221 -10.95 -13.74 8.97
N LEU A 222 -10.12 -13.25 9.91
CA LEU A 222 -8.66 -13.32 9.80
C LEU A 222 -8.00 -14.36 10.70
N ARG A 223 -8.71 -14.90 11.70
CA ARG A 223 -8.13 -15.84 12.69
C ARG A 223 -8.73 -17.25 12.68
N HIS A 224 -9.85 -17.48 12.02
CA HIS A 224 -10.53 -18.78 12.03
C HIS A 224 -10.30 -19.56 10.73
N GLU A 225 -9.14 -20.22 10.66
CA GLU A 225 -8.91 -21.39 9.80
C GLU A 225 -8.33 -22.59 10.55
N ASN A 226 -8.32 -22.56 11.89
CA ASN A 226 -7.74 -23.63 12.71
C ASN A 226 -8.72 -24.33 13.67
N THR A 227 -10.04 -24.22 13.49
CA THR A 227 -11.00 -24.80 14.46
C THR A 227 -12.15 -25.62 13.91
N GLU A 228 -12.21 -25.95 12.62
CA GLU A 228 -13.21 -26.91 12.12
C GLU A 228 -12.59 -27.81 11.05
N ASP A 229 -11.68 -28.69 11.45
CA ASP A 229 -11.40 -29.98 10.80
C ASP A 229 -10.75 -30.92 11.84
N THR A 230 -11.58 -31.41 12.77
CA THR A 230 -11.38 -32.65 13.54
C THR A 230 -12.70 -33.40 13.58
#